data_AF-A0A0C1ZV69-F1
#
_entry.id   AF-A0A0C1ZV69-F1
#
_cell.length_a   1.000
_cell.length_b   1.000
_cell.length_c   1.000
_cell.angle_alpha   90.00
_cell.angle_beta   90.00
_cell.angle_gamma   90.00
#
_symmetry.space_group_name_H-M   'P 1'
#
loop_
_entity.id
_entity.type
_entity.pdbx_description
1 polymer ?
#
loop_
_entity_poly.entity_id
_entity_poly.type
_entity_poly.pdbx_seq_one_letter_code
_entity_poly.pdbx_strand_id
1 'polypeptide(L)'
;MTDEASRVLDAAMTLPEVERARLATILADSIGDGSPQEEIDAATLAEAKRRLDDLDAGRTQSVPYEEIKRKLHGTIERARQRASAG
;
A
#
# COMPACT_ATOMS: atom_id res chain seq x y z
N MET A 1 2.76 9.32 -24.91
CA MET A 1 3.67 9.80 -23.84
C MET A 1 3.55 11.31 -23.76
N THR A 2 3.54 11.87 -22.56
CA THR A 2 3.61 13.33 -22.37
C THR A 2 5.03 13.82 -22.68
N ASP A 3 5.20 15.12 -22.94
CA ASP A 3 6.52 15.73 -23.14
C ASP A 3 7.45 15.49 -21.95
N GLU A 4 6.87 15.48 -20.74
CA GLU A 4 7.57 15.12 -19.50
C GLU A 4 8.09 13.67 -19.53
N ALA A 5 7.23 12.71 -19.90
CA ALA A 5 7.60 11.31 -19.96
C ALA A 5 8.69 11.05 -21.00
N SER A 6 8.64 11.74 -22.15
CA SER A 6 9.70 11.66 -23.18
C SER A 6 11.03 12.17 -22.65
N ARG A 7 11.04 13.31 -21.96
CA ARG A 7 12.28 13.87 -21.38
C ARG A 7 12.89 12.98 -20.30
N VAL A 8 12.06 12.35 -19.46
CA VAL A 8 12.51 11.39 -18.45
C VAL A 8 13.13 10.16 -19.11
N LEU A 9 12.50 9.63 -20.17
CA LEU A 9 13.05 8.52 -20.95
C LEU A 9 14.39 8.88 -21.58
N ASP A 10 14.49 10.04 -22.23
CA ASP A 10 15.72 10.50 -22.88
C ASP A 10 16.86 10.63 -21.86
N ALA A 11 16.58 11.21 -20.68
CA ALA A 11 17.55 11.30 -19.59
C ALA A 11 18.00 9.91 -19.10
N ALA A 12 17.06 8.98 -18.88
CA ALA A 12 17.37 7.62 -18.45
C ALA A 12 18.24 6.88 -19.47
N MET A 13 18.03 7.11 -20.77
CA MET A 13 18.82 6.49 -21.84
C MET A 13 20.28 6.95 -21.87
N THR A 14 20.63 8.08 -21.25
CA THR A 14 22.03 8.53 -21.11
C THR A 14 22.80 7.82 -19.99
N LEU A 15 22.12 7.14 -19.07
CA LEU A 15 22.74 6.51 -17.90
C LEU A 15 23.41 5.18 -18.26
N PRO A 16 24.38 4.72 -17.46
CA PRO A 16 24.91 3.35 -17.56
C PRO A 16 23.81 2.29 -17.42
N GLU A 17 24.01 1.14 -18.06
CA GLU A 17 23.02 0.05 -18.09
C GLU A 17 22.57 -0.39 -16.70
N VAL A 18 23.51 -0.48 -15.74
CA VAL A 18 23.21 -0.86 -14.35
C VAL A 18 22.26 0.13 -13.65
N GLU A 19 22.37 1.42 -13.96
CA GLU A 19 21.49 2.44 -13.39
C GLU A 19 20.12 2.41 -14.05
N ARG A 20 20.06 2.21 -15.37
CA ARG A 20 18.80 2.02 -16.09
C ARG A 20 18.03 0.80 -15.57
N ALA A 21 18.72 -0.31 -15.34
CA ALA A 21 18.11 -1.52 -14.78
C ALA A 21 17.51 -1.25 -13.39
N ARG A 22 18.23 -0.51 -12.53
CA ARG A 22 17.73 -0.13 -11.21
C ARG A 22 16.51 0.80 -11.28
N LEU A 23 16.52 1.78 -12.20
CA LEU A 23 15.37 2.65 -12.44
C LEU A 23 14.16 1.86 -12.94
N ALA A 24 14.37 0.90 -13.84
CA ALA A 24 13.30 0.04 -14.33
C ALA A 24 12.66 -0.78 -13.21
N THR A 25 13.45 -1.35 -12.29
CA THR A 25 12.92 -2.05 -11.10
C THR A 25 12.08 -1.12 -10.23
N ILE A 26 12.60 0.07 -9.88
CA ILE A 26 11.88 1.02 -9.02
C ILE A 26 10.56 1.47 -9.67
N LEU A 27 10.58 1.73 -10.98
CA LEU A 27 9.38 2.13 -11.72
C LEU A 27 8.36 0.99 -11.75
N ALA A 28 8.80 -0.24 -12.01
CA ALA A 28 7.93 -1.42 -12.00
C ALA A 28 7.29 -1.67 -10.62
N ASP A 29 8.04 -1.46 -9.53
CA ASP A 29 7.53 -1.60 -8.17
C ASP A 29 6.59 -0.44 -7.76
N SER A 30 6.71 0.72 -8.42
CA SER A 30 5.91 1.91 -8.12
C SER A 30 4.54 1.92 -8.77
N ILE A 31 4.36 1.14 -9.84
CA ILE A 31 3.09 1.02 -10.56
C ILE A 31 2.29 -0.12 -9.95
N GLY A 32 0.98 0.10 -9.77
CA GLY A 32 0.06 -1.01 -9.47
C GLY A 32 -0.06 -1.95 -10.67
N ASP A 33 -1.03 -2.86 -10.63
CA ASP A 33 -1.36 -3.77 -11.74
C ASP A 33 -1.94 -3.07 -12.99
N GLY A 34 -1.91 -1.74 -13.02
CA GLY A 34 -2.47 -0.92 -14.10
C GLY A 34 -3.98 -0.74 -14.00
N SER A 35 -4.63 -1.24 -12.96
CA SER A 35 -6.06 -1.01 -12.74
C SER A 35 -6.33 0.49 -12.55
N PRO A 36 -7.35 1.06 -13.21
CA PRO A 36 -7.83 2.41 -12.93
C PRO A 36 -8.12 2.58 -11.43
N GLN A 37 -7.77 3.74 -10.86
CA GLN A 37 -8.02 4.02 -9.45
C GLN A 37 -9.50 3.87 -9.11
N GLU A 38 -10.38 4.21 -10.04
CA GLU A 38 -11.83 4.07 -9.91
C GLU A 38 -12.26 2.60 -9.74
N GLU A 39 -11.59 1.66 -10.40
CA GLU A 39 -11.87 0.22 -10.26
C GLU A 39 -11.39 -0.30 -8.90
N ILE A 40 -10.22 0.16 -8.44
CA ILE A 40 -9.68 -0.16 -7.11
C ILE A 40 -10.64 0.35 -6.01
N ASP A 41 -11.10 1.58 -6.15
CA ASP A 41 -12.02 2.22 -5.21
C ASP A 41 -13.38 1.50 -5.18
N ALA A 42 -13.90 1.13 -6.36
CA ALA A 42 -15.14 0.37 -6.47
C ALA A 42 -15.02 -1.02 -5.82
N ALA A 43 -13.93 -1.73 -6.07
CA ALA A 43 -13.65 -3.03 -5.46
C ALA A 43 -13.51 -2.93 -3.93
N THR A 44 -12.82 -1.90 -3.45
CA THR A 44 -12.65 -1.62 -2.02
C THR A 44 -14.00 -1.33 -1.34
N LEU A 45 -14.85 -0.52 -1.97
CA LEU A 45 -16.19 -0.21 -1.45
C LEU A 45 -17.09 -1.46 -1.45
N ALA A 46 -17.04 -2.28 -2.48
CA ALA A 46 -17.79 -3.53 -2.56
C ALA A 46 -17.39 -4.49 -1.43
N GLU A 47 -16.09 -4.65 -1.17
CA GLU A 47 -15.59 -5.48 -0.09
C GLU A 47 -15.96 -4.93 1.29
N ALA A 48 -15.88 -3.61 1.50
CA ALA A 48 -16.31 -2.98 2.74
C ALA A 48 -17.80 -3.25 3.04
N LYS A 49 -18.68 -3.12 2.03
CA LYS A 49 -20.10 -3.44 2.15
C LYS A 49 -20.32 -4.92 2.49
N ARG A 50 -19.66 -5.82 1.77
CA ARG A 50 -19.74 -7.27 2.04
C ARG A 50 -19.35 -7.61 3.48
N ARG A 51 -18.27 -6.99 4.00
CA ARG A 51 -17.83 -7.19 5.39
C ARG A 51 -18.82 -6.65 6.42
N LEU A 52 -19.46 -5.52 6.13
CA LEU A 52 -20.52 -4.99 6.98
C LEU A 52 -21.72 -5.94 7.01
N ASP A 53 -22.17 -6.42 5.84
CA ASP A 53 -23.29 -7.37 5.74
C ASP A 53 -22.98 -8.69 6.46
N ASP A 54 -21.74 -9.18 6.38
CA ASP A 54 -21.28 -10.36 7.13
C ASP A 54 -21.28 -10.13 8.64
N LEU A 55 -20.94 -8.93 9.09
CA LEU A 55 -20.99 -8.57 10.51
C LEU A 55 -22.44 -8.50 11.00
N ASP A 56 -23.30 -7.80 10.28
CA ASP A 56 -24.72 -7.63 10.64
C ASP A 56 -25.48 -8.96 10.64
N ALA A 57 -25.14 -9.86 9.71
CA ALA A 57 -25.70 -11.20 9.65
C ALA A 57 -25.05 -12.21 10.62
N GLY A 58 -24.06 -11.80 11.41
CA GLY A 58 -23.36 -12.68 12.36
C GLY A 58 -22.51 -13.76 11.69
N ARG A 59 -22.13 -13.59 10.42
CA ARG A 59 -21.23 -14.49 9.67
C ARG A 59 -19.75 -14.25 9.96
N THR A 60 -19.43 -13.16 10.65
CA THR A 60 -18.07 -12.81 11.08
C THR A 60 -17.98 -12.79 12.61
N GLN A 61 -16.90 -13.36 13.14
CA GLN A 61 -16.55 -13.24 14.55
C GLN A 61 -15.89 -11.88 14.81
N SER A 62 -16.52 -11.05 15.63
CA SER A 62 -15.92 -9.80 16.10
C SER A 62 -14.94 -10.05 17.25
N VAL A 63 -14.00 -9.12 17.40
CA VAL A 63 -13.08 -9.09 18.54
C VAL A 63 -13.52 -7.99 19.51
N PRO A 64 -13.46 -8.23 20.84
CA PRO A 64 -13.78 -7.19 21.81
C PRO A 64 -12.87 -5.97 21.65
N TYR A 65 -13.44 -4.78 21.77
CA TYR A 65 -12.71 -3.51 21.61
C TYR A 65 -11.49 -3.40 22.55
N GLU A 66 -11.64 -3.85 23.80
CA GLU A 66 -10.54 -3.82 24.79
C GLU A 66 -9.34 -4.70 24.38
N GLU A 67 -9.58 -5.76 23.59
CA GLU A 67 -8.48 -6.56 23.05
C GLU A 67 -7.70 -5.79 21.98
N ILE A 68 -8.40 -5.13 21.05
CA ILE A 68 -7.77 -4.30 20.02
C ILE A 68 -7.01 -3.12 20.64
N LYS A 69 -7.62 -2.42 21.60
CA LYS A 69 -6.99 -1.30 22.31
C LYS A 69 -5.68 -1.71 22.99
N ARG A 70 -5.69 -2.84 23.71
CA ARG A 70 -4.50 -3.41 24.36
C ARG A 70 -3.41 -3.78 23.35
N LYS A 71 -3.77 -4.43 22.24
CA LYS A 71 -2.81 -4.77 21.17
C LYS A 71 -2.17 -3.51 20.58
N LEU A 72 -2.97 -2.47 20.30
CA LEU A 72 -2.51 -1.21 19.75
C LEU A 72 -1.53 -0.50 20.69
N HIS A 73 -1.88 -0.36 21.97
CA HIS A 73 -0.98 0.21 22.98
C HIS A 73 0.34 -0.57 23.06
N GLY A 74 0.28 -1.91 23.09
CA GLY A 74 1.49 -2.74 23.09
C GLY A 74 2.37 -2.53 21.86
N THR A 75 1.79 -2.31 20.68
CA THR A 75 2.54 -2.02 19.44
C THR A 75 3.24 -0.67 19.52
N ILE A 76 2.54 0.36 20.03
CA ILE A 76 3.11 1.71 20.21
C ILE A 76 4.28 1.66 21.20
N GLU A 77 4.12 0.97 22.33
CA GLU A 77 5.18 0.85 23.34
C GLU A 77 6.43 0.14 22.79
N ARG A 78 6.25 -0.94 22.03
CA ARG A 78 7.37 -1.62 21.35
C ARG A 78 8.07 -0.73 20.34
N ALA A 79 7.32 0.08 19.59
CA ALA A 79 7.90 1.01 18.62
C ALA A 79 8.73 2.08 19.34
N ARG A 80 8.25 2.62 20.46
CA ARG A 80 8.97 3.59 21.30
C ARG A 80 10.27 3.01 21.87
N GLN A 81 10.23 1.80 22.40
CA GLN A 81 11.41 1.12 22.95
C GLN A 81 12.50 0.85 21.91
N ARG A 82 12.11 0.55 20.65
CA ARG A 82 13.07 0.38 19.55
C ARG A 82 13.73 1.71 19.18
N ALA A 83 12.97 2.81 19.18
CA ALA A 83 13.48 4.14 18.85
C ALA A 83 14.42 4.70 19.93
N SER A 84 14.30 4.26 21.19
CA SER A 84 15.20 4.68 22.28
C SER A 84 16.42 3.77 22.46
N ALA A 85 16.51 2.65 21.73
CA ALA A 85 17.59 1.68 21.81
C ALA A 85 18.58 1.73 20.62
N GLY A 86 18.36 2.64 19.66
CA GLY A 86 19.25 2.90 18.52
C GLY A 86 19.73 4.35 18.52
#